data_AF-A0A7S0L465-F1
#
_entry.id   AF-A0A7S0L465-F1
#
_cell.length_a   1.000
_cell.length_b   1.000
_cell.length_c   1.000
_cell.angle_alpha   90.00
_cell.angle_beta   90.00
_cell.angle_gamma   90.00
#
_symmetry.space_group_name_H-M   'P 1'
#
loop_
_entity.id
_entity.type
_entity.pdbx_description
1 polymer ?
#
loop_
_entity_poly.entity_id
_entity_poly.type
_entity_poly.pdbx_seq_one_letter_code
_entity_poly.pdbx_strand_id
1 'polypeptide(L)'
;VVDPHGVGESSPMPYYIQNLAEAEYVVATFMYMRLVGIPASKISIITTYNGQKDLITDVIAQRCGWSPLYGTPAKIATTDKFQGQQNDYILLSLVRTKSVGHIRDVRRLVVSVSRARLGLYVFCCKALYDHCIELKPTFKQLLRKPDQLQLLPDERAPVTRKLGNKPKAAMVSMIGVTQMGALVAQMAAAAEAERAALEGGEQPDAPPDALMPEAPPVDDDE
;
A
#
# COMPACT_ATOMS: atom_id res chain seq x y z
N VAL A 1 -15.05 5.63 -3.99
CA VAL A 1 -14.28 6.49 -3.08
C VAL A 1 -14.48 7.91 -3.55
N VAL A 2 -15.06 8.76 -2.71
CA VAL A 2 -15.17 10.20 -2.91
C VAL A 2 -14.45 10.87 -1.75
N ASP A 3 -13.94 12.08 -1.97
CA ASP A 3 -13.32 12.83 -0.89
C ASP A 3 -14.37 13.28 0.16
N PRO A 4 -13.93 13.79 1.33
CA PRO A 4 -14.84 14.30 2.36
C PRO A 4 -15.74 15.46 1.90
N HIS A 5 -15.41 16.12 0.78
CA HIS A 5 -16.15 17.22 0.17
C HIS A 5 -17.07 16.75 -0.98
N GLY A 6 -17.15 15.44 -1.23
CA GLY A 6 -17.96 14.84 -2.29
C GLY A 6 -17.33 14.92 -3.69
N VAL A 7 -16.09 15.38 -3.82
CA VAL A 7 -15.35 15.40 -5.08
C VAL A 7 -14.82 14.00 -5.38
N GLY A 8 -15.15 13.51 -6.58
CA GLY A 8 -14.68 12.24 -7.10
C GLY A 8 -13.50 12.41 -8.05
N GLU A 9 -13.77 12.31 -9.34
CA GLU A 9 -12.77 12.46 -10.40
C GLU A 9 -12.52 13.94 -10.75
N SER A 10 -11.25 14.29 -10.94
CA SER A 10 -10.77 15.58 -11.42
C SER A 10 -9.87 15.38 -12.67
N SER A 11 -9.66 16.46 -13.42
CA SER A 11 -8.83 16.46 -14.63
C SER A 11 -8.06 17.79 -14.70
N PRO A 12 -6.90 17.92 -14.03
CA PRO A 12 -6.13 19.17 -14.03
C PRO A 12 -5.62 19.55 -15.43
N MET A 13 -5.41 18.55 -16.29
CA MET A 13 -5.17 18.73 -17.72
C MET A 13 -6.19 17.90 -18.53
N PRO A 14 -6.48 18.27 -19.80
CA PRO A 14 -7.34 17.47 -20.67
C PRO A 14 -6.90 16.00 -20.73
N TYR A 15 -7.85 15.08 -20.58
CA TYR A 15 -7.64 13.61 -20.57
C TYR A 15 -6.77 13.06 -19.44
N TYR A 16 -6.33 13.91 -18.52
CA TYR A 16 -5.46 13.53 -17.41
C TYR A 16 -6.29 13.32 -16.14
N ILE A 17 -7.01 12.20 -16.11
CA ILE A 17 -8.01 11.90 -15.06
C ILE A 17 -7.34 11.37 -13.80
N GLN A 18 -7.76 11.91 -12.66
CA GLN A 18 -7.27 11.61 -11.33
C GLN A 18 -8.41 11.57 -10.30
N ASN A 19 -8.18 10.92 -9.16
CA ASN A 19 -9.05 10.91 -8.00
C ASN A 19 -8.18 10.89 -6.74
N LEU A 20 -8.09 12.04 -6.07
CA LEU A 20 -7.21 12.25 -4.92
C LEU A 20 -7.60 11.36 -3.74
N ALA A 21 -8.88 11.31 -3.37
CA ALA A 21 -9.33 10.47 -2.26
C ALA A 21 -9.06 8.98 -2.54
N GLU A 22 -9.21 8.53 -3.77
CA GLU A 22 -8.87 7.16 -4.15
C GLU A 22 -7.36 6.91 -4.09
N ALA A 23 -6.54 7.86 -4.55
CA ALA A 23 -5.08 7.77 -4.45
C ALA A 23 -4.62 7.71 -2.99
N GLU A 24 -5.11 8.60 -2.13
CA GLU A 24 -4.80 8.61 -0.71
C GLU A 24 -5.24 7.32 -0.02
N TYR A 25 -6.41 6.78 -0.36
CA TYR A 25 -6.89 5.53 0.24
C TYR A 25 -6.03 4.33 -0.20
N VAL A 26 -5.64 4.28 -1.47
CA VAL A 26 -4.71 3.25 -1.98
C VAL A 26 -3.36 3.33 -1.24
N VAL A 27 -2.80 4.53 -1.09
CA VAL A 27 -1.52 4.73 -0.41
C VAL A 27 -1.63 4.42 1.08
N ALA A 28 -2.70 4.84 1.75
CA ALA A 28 -2.93 4.49 3.15
C ALA A 28 -3.07 2.96 3.34
N THR A 29 -3.68 2.26 2.39
CA THR A 29 -3.72 0.79 2.40
C THR A 29 -2.36 0.16 2.20
N PHE A 30 -1.54 0.70 1.28
CA PHE A 30 -0.14 0.27 1.15
C PHE A 30 0.64 0.48 2.46
N MET A 31 0.51 1.65 3.09
CA MET A 31 1.15 1.96 4.37
C MET A 31 0.71 0.99 5.46
N TYR A 32 -0.59 0.71 5.57
CA TYR A 32 -1.12 -0.30 6.49
C TYR A 32 -0.48 -1.67 6.24
N MET A 33 -0.44 -2.13 4.99
CA MET A 33 0.15 -3.42 4.63
C MET A 33 1.62 -3.51 5.03
N ARG A 34 2.36 -2.40 4.89
CA ARG A 34 3.76 -2.29 5.34
C ARG A 34 3.88 -2.37 6.85
N LEU A 35 3.03 -1.65 7.58
CA LEU A 35 3.02 -1.64 9.05
C LEU A 35 2.69 -3.02 9.62
N VAL A 36 1.78 -3.79 9.02
CA VAL A 36 1.51 -5.17 9.44
C VAL A 36 2.59 -6.17 9.00
N GLY A 37 3.65 -5.72 8.32
CA GLY A 37 4.82 -6.55 8.01
C GLY A 37 4.83 -7.18 6.61
N ILE A 38 3.91 -6.83 5.71
CA ILE A 38 3.95 -7.33 4.32
C ILE A 38 5.10 -6.64 3.58
N PRO A 39 6.05 -7.37 2.96
CA PRO A 39 7.17 -6.74 2.27
C PRO A 39 6.73 -5.87 1.09
N ALA A 40 7.34 -4.70 0.93
CA ALA A 40 6.99 -3.75 -0.12
C ALA A 40 7.15 -4.34 -1.55
N SER A 41 8.14 -5.22 -1.72
CA SER A 41 8.39 -5.94 -2.98
C SER A 41 7.26 -6.88 -3.39
N LYS A 42 6.37 -7.26 -2.46
CA LYS A 42 5.21 -8.12 -2.70
C LYS A 42 3.94 -7.36 -3.06
N ILE A 43 3.99 -6.03 -3.05
CA ILE A 43 2.83 -5.17 -3.27
C ILE A 43 3.07 -4.35 -4.54
N SER A 44 2.15 -4.43 -5.49
CA SER A 44 2.11 -3.54 -6.65
C SER A 44 0.80 -2.76 -6.68
N ILE A 45 0.88 -1.52 -7.18
CA ILE A 45 -0.26 -0.65 -7.34
C ILE A 45 -0.55 -0.49 -8.83
N ILE A 46 -1.77 -0.79 -9.22
CA ILE A 46 -2.23 -0.71 -10.61
C ILE A 46 -3.36 0.33 -10.69
N THR A 47 -3.35 1.12 -11.74
CA THR A 47 -4.46 2.00 -12.07
C THR A 47 -4.76 1.99 -13.56
N THR A 48 -5.86 2.60 -13.97
CA THR A 48 -6.29 2.61 -15.38
C THR A 48 -5.97 3.90 -16.12
N TYR A 49 -5.51 4.93 -15.41
CA TYR A 49 -5.18 6.24 -15.98
C TYR A 49 -3.76 6.65 -15.62
N ASN A 50 -3.02 7.20 -16.59
CA ASN A 50 -1.67 7.73 -16.34
C ASN A 50 -1.69 8.86 -15.30
N GLY A 51 -2.71 9.73 -15.36
CA GLY A 51 -2.87 10.79 -14.37
C GLY A 51 -2.92 10.25 -12.96
N GLN A 52 -3.73 9.21 -12.71
CA GLN A 52 -3.78 8.58 -11.40
C GLN A 52 -2.46 7.90 -11.03
N LYS A 53 -1.74 7.30 -11.99
CA LYS A 53 -0.45 6.65 -11.73
C LYS A 53 0.57 7.68 -11.22
N ASP A 54 0.64 8.84 -11.86
CA ASP A 54 1.50 9.94 -11.43
C ASP A 54 1.06 10.46 -10.05
N LEU A 55 -0.24 10.71 -9.85
CA LEU A 55 -0.75 11.16 -8.55
C LEU A 55 -0.44 10.18 -7.40
N ILE A 56 -0.63 8.88 -7.60
CA ILE A 56 -0.29 7.86 -6.60
C ILE A 56 1.23 7.88 -6.32
N THR A 57 2.05 8.07 -7.35
CA THR A 57 3.51 8.16 -7.20
C THR A 57 3.89 9.36 -6.33
N ASP A 58 3.28 10.52 -6.58
CA ASP A 58 3.50 11.74 -5.80
C ASP A 58 3.06 11.56 -4.34
N VAL A 59 1.87 10.99 -4.11
CA VAL A 59 1.36 10.74 -2.75
C VAL A 59 2.26 9.75 -2.00
N ILE A 60 2.82 8.72 -2.67
CA ILE A 60 3.80 7.82 -2.05
C ILE A 60 5.10 8.56 -1.72
N ALA A 61 5.63 9.36 -2.64
CA ALA A 61 6.85 10.12 -2.37
C ALA A 61 6.67 11.05 -1.15
N GLN A 62 5.52 11.73 -1.06
CA GLN A 62 5.21 12.65 0.02
C GLN A 62 4.95 11.94 1.36
N ARG A 63 4.18 10.84 1.37
CA ARG A 63 3.77 10.17 2.62
C ARG A 63 4.74 9.09 3.09
N CYS A 64 5.46 8.44 2.17
CA CYS A 64 6.33 7.30 2.48
C CYS A 64 7.82 7.61 2.30
N GLY A 65 8.19 8.62 1.49
CA GLY A 65 9.56 8.79 1.01
C GLY A 65 10.61 9.07 2.10
N TRP A 66 10.21 9.66 3.22
CA TRP A 66 11.12 10.00 4.33
C TRP A 66 11.12 8.96 5.46
N SER A 67 10.14 8.05 5.50
CA SER A 67 9.99 7.10 6.60
C SER A 67 10.54 5.72 6.24
N PRO A 68 11.47 5.15 7.04
CA PRO A 68 12.02 3.82 6.79
C PRO A 68 10.98 2.69 6.93
N LEU A 69 9.81 2.98 7.52
CA LEU A 69 8.76 1.99 7.77
C LEU A 69 8.16 1.43 6.48
N TYR A 70 7.97 2.27 5.46
CA TYR A 70 7.13 1.93 4.32
C TYR A 70 7.92 1.46 3.12
N GLY A 71 9.04 2.10 2.79
CA GLY A 71 9.73 1.88 1.52
C GLY A 71 8.83 2.17 0.32
N THR A 72 9.13 1.56 -0.83
CA THR A 72 8.39 1.77 -2.09
C THR A 72 7.74 0.46 -2.57
N PRO A 73 6.52 0.52 -3.14
CA PRO A 73 5.90 -0.66 -3.74
C PRO A 73 6.77 -1.17 -4.89
N ALA A 74 6.69 -2.47 -5.17
CA ALA A 74 7.45 -3.09 -6.27
C ALA A 74 7.21 -2.41 -7.62
N LYS A 75 5.97 -1.95 -7.88
CA LYS A 75 5.64 -1.23 -9.10
C LYS A 75 4.38 -0.39 -8.93
N ILE A 76 4.39 0.80 -9.52
CA ILE A 76 3.21 1.64 -9.75
C ILE A 76 3.06 1.77 -11.27
N ALA A 77 2.00 1.22 -11.85
CA ALA A 77 1.83 1.19 -13.29
C ALA A 77 0.37 1.26 -13.72
N THR A 78 0.15 1.59 -14.98
CA THR A 78 -1.17 1.39 -15.59
C THR A 78 -1.38 -0.08 -15.94
N THR A 79 -2.65 -0.51 -16.02
CA THR A 79 -3.02 -1.87 -16.43
C THR A 79 -2.30 -2.32 -17.70
N ASP A 80 -2.26 -1.48 -18.73
CA ASP A 80 -1.63 -1.80 -20.01
C ASP A 80 -0.11 -2.03 -19.87
N LYS A 81 0.57 -1.26 -19.00
CA LYS A 81 2.01 -1.39 -18.72
C LYS A 81 2.36 -2.51 -17.74
N PHE A 82 1.35 -3.08 -17.08
CA PHE A 82 1.49 -4.21 -16.15
C PHE A 82 1.10 -5.56 -16.78
N GLN A 83 0.80 -5.58 -18.09
CA GLN A 83 0.45 -6.81 -18.80
C GLN A 83 1.59 -7.84 -18.74
N GLY A 84 1.24 -9.12 -18.56
CA GLY A 84 2.18 -10.23 -18.45
C GLY A 84 2.92 -10.33 -17.11
N GLN A 85 2.75 -9.36 -16.21
CA GLN A 85 3.31 -9.38 -14.86
C GLN A 85 2.26 -9.80 -13.84
N GLN A 86 2.72 -10.23 -12.67
CA GLN A 86 1.88 -10.57 -11.51
C GLN A 86 2.63 -10.22 -10.22
N ASN A 87 1.90 -9.95 -9.14
CA ASN A 87 2.47 -9.82 -7.81
C ASN A 87 1.57 -10.49 -6.77
N ASP A 88 2.08 -10.69 -5.56
CA ASP A 88 1.35 -11.37 -4.49
C ASP A 88 0.14 -10.54 -4.06
N TYR A 89 0.32 -9.22 -3.90
CA TYR A 89 -0.74 -8.28 -3.57
C TYR A 89 -0.86 -7.18 -4.62
N ILE A 90 -2.09 -6.92 -5.07
CA ILE A 90 -2.42 -5.84 -6.00
C ILE A 90 -3.42 -4.88 -5.37
N LEU A 91 -3.07 -3.59 -5.35
CA LEU A 91 -3.99 -2.50 -5.06
C LEU A 91 -4.42 -1.87 -6.40
N LEU A 92 -5.69 -1.99 -6.75
CA LEU A 92 -6.25 -1.56 -8.04
C LEU A 92 -7.12 -0.31 -7.86
N SER A 93 -6.76 0.79 -8.53
CA SER A 93 -7.53 2.04 -8.59
C SER A 93 -8.26 2.19 -9.92
N LEU A 94 -9.59 2.33 -9.89
CA LEU A 94 -10.43 2.52 -11.08
C LEU A 94 -10.73 3.98 -11.40
N VAL A 95 -10.51 4.91 -10.47
CA VAL A 95 -10.50 6.37 -10.60
C VAL A 95 -11.88 7.00 -10.85
N ARG A 96 -12.62 6.45 -11.81
CA ARG A 96 -13.81 7.08 -12.38
C ARG A 96 -14.98 7.11 -11.40
N THR A 97 -15.68 8.23 -11.43
CA THR A 97 -16.87 8.51 -10.61
C THR A 97 -18.04 9.04 -11.44
N LYS A 98 -17.80 9.68 -12.60
CA LYS A 98 -18.87 10.26 -13.45
C LYS A 98 -19.30 9.34 -14.58
N SER A 99 -18.34 8.68 -15.23
CA SER A 99 -18.60 7.75 -16.34
C SER A 99 -17.51 6.69 -16.40
N VAL A 100 -17.86 5.46 -16.79
CA VAL A 100 -16.97 4.28 -16.73
C VAL A 100 -15.69 4.46 -17.57
N GLY A 101 -15.75 5.24 -18.65
CA GLY A 101 -14.60 5.51 -19.52
C GLY A 101 -14.12 4.27 -20.28
N HIS A 102 -12.81 4.19 -20.55
CA HIS A 102 -12.19 3.11 -21.32
C HIS A 102 -12.17 1.75 -20.60
N ILE A 103 -12.53 1.69 -19.30
CA ILE A 103 -12.72 0.43 -18.56
C ILE A 103 -13.92 -0.38 -19.09
N ARG A 104 -14.80 0.20 -19.93
CA ARG A 104 -15.87 -0.57 -20.60
C ARG A 104 -15.35 -1.80 -21.36
N ASP A 105 -14.08 -1.79 -21.79
CA ASP A 105 -13.45 -3.00 -22.30
C ASP A 105 -13.21 -4.01 -21.16
N VAL A 106 -14.09 -5.01 -21.08
CA VAL A 106 -14.01 -6.13 -20.14
C VAL A 106 -12.63 -6.78 -20.15
N ARG A 107 -11.93 -6.80 -21.29
CA ARG A 107 -10.57 -7.36 -21.38
C ARG A 107 -9.59 -6.62 -20.48
N ARG A 108 -9.68 -5.29 -20.39
CA ARG A 108 -8.82 -4.48 -19.52
C ARG A 108 -9.10 -4.73 -18.04
N LEU A 109 -10.37 -4.88 -17.66
CA LEU A 109 -10.73 -5.23 -16.28
C LEU A 109 -10.24 -6.64 -15.92
N VAL A 110 -10.47 -7.64 -16.78
CA VAL A 110 -10.01 -9.03 -16.58
C VAL A 110 -8.49 -9.09 -16.47
N VAL A 111 -7.77 -8.33 -17.30
CA VAL A 111 -6.32 -8.21 -17.18
C VAL A 111 -5.95 -7.63 -15.82
N SER A 112 -6.61 -6.60 -15.33
CA SER A 112 -6.28 -5.97 -14.03
C SER A 112 -6.52 -6.89 -12.84
N VAL A 113 -7.67 -7.58 -12.80
CA VAL A 113 -8.06 -8.43 -11.65
C VAL A 113 -7.28 -9.75 -11.60
N SER A 114 -6.70 -10.20 -12.72
CA SER A 114 -5.90 -11.43 -12.79
C SER A 114 -4.42 -11.26 -12.40
N ARG A 115 -4.00 -10.06 -11.96
CA ARG A 115 -2.60 -9.78 -11.61
C ARG A 115 -2.20 -10.17 -10.18
N ALA A 116 -3.18 -10.42 -9.32
CA ALA A 116 -2.94 -10.77 -7.93
C ALA A 116 -2.84 -12.29 -7.75
N ARG A 117 -1.79 -12.75 -7.05
CA ARG A 117 -1.64 -14.17 -6.68
C ARG A 117 -2.34 -14.50 -5.36
N LEU A 118 -2.26 -13.60 -4.37
CA LEU A 118 -2.77 -13.83 -3.00
C LEU A 118 -3.86 -12.85 -2.60
N GLY A 119 -3.74 -11.57 -2.93
CA GLY A 119 -4.70 -10.55 -2.51
C GLY A 119 -4.94 -9.46 -3.55
N LEU A 120 -6.22 -9.23 -3.88
CA LEU A 120 -6.68 -8.14 -4.75
C LEU A 120 -7.56 -7.19 -3.94
N TYR A 121 -7.19 -5.91 -3.92
CA TYR A 121 -7.95 -4.83 -3.29
C TYR A 121 -8.33 -3.82 -4.36
N VAL A 122 -9.63 -3.58 -4.55
CA VAL A 122 -10.15 -2.72 -5.62
C VAL A 122 -10.79 -1.48 -5.02
N PHE A 123 -10.31 -0.30 -5.43
CA PHE A 123 -10.82 1.00 -5.03
C PHE A 123 -11.58 1.61 -6.21
N CYS A 124 -12.85 1.93 -6.01
CA CYS A 124 -13.71 2.45 -7.07
C CYS A 124 -14.95 3.18 -6.54
N CYS A 125 -15.72 3.81 -7.44
CA CYS A 125 -17.07 4.28 -7.17
C CYS A 125 -18.09 3.16 -7.42
N LYS A 126 -18.51 2.44 -6.37
CA LYS A 126 -19.47 1.32 -6.47
C LYS A 126 -20.71 1.67 -7.28
N ALA A 127 -21.33 2.82 -7.01
CA ALA A 127 -22.55 3.27 -7.69
C ALA A 127 -22.36 3.35 -9.22
N LEU A 128 -21.21 3.80 -9.69
CA LEU A 128 -20.93 3.89 -11.12
C LEU A 128 -20.81 2.50 -11.77
N TYR A 129 -20.12 1.58 -11.12
CA TYR A 129 -19.80 0.27 -11.69
C TYR A 129 -20.94 -0.75 -11.58
N ASP A 130 -21.81 -0.62 -10.58
CA ASP A 130 -22.97 -1.49 -10.39
C ASP A 130 -24.00 -1.37 -11.54
N HIS A 131 -24.11 -0.17 -12.12
CA HIS A 131 -24.98 0.11 -13.26
C HIS A 131 -24.35 -0.26 -14.63
N CYS A 132 -23.07 -0.62 -14.70
CA CYS A 132 -22.40 -0.95 -15.96
C CYS A 132 -22.61 -2.42 -16.36
N ILE A 133 -23.44 -2.66 -17.37
CA ILE A 133 -23.87 -4.01 -17.81
C ILE A 133 -22.67 -4.90 -18.15
N GLU A 134 -21.68 -4.36 -18.84
CA GLU A 134 -20.50 -5.07 -19.32
C GLU A 134 -19.63 -5.58 -18.15
N LEU A 135 -19.65 -4.90 -17.01
CA LEU A 135 -18.78 -5.21 -15.86
C LEU A 135 -19.53 -5.96 -14.75
N LYS A 136 -20.86 -6.09 -14.85
CA LYS A 136 -21.69 -6.83 -13.90
C LYS A 136 -21.17 -8.23 -13.57
N PRO A 137 -20.69 -9.06 -14.52
CA PRO A 137 -20.21 -10.40 -14.18
C PRO A 137 -19.02 -10.40 -13.20
N THR A 138 -18.10 -9.45 -13.36
CA THR A 138 -16.94 -9.29 -12.48
C THR A 138 -17.34 -8.67 -11.16
N PHE A 139 -18.11 -7.58 -11.17
CA PHE A 139 -18.54 -6.90 -9.95
C PHE A 139 -19.50 -7.75 -9.11
N LYS A 140 -20.34 -8.59 -9.72
CA LYS A 140 -21.17 -9.57 -8.98
C LYS A 140 -20.32 -10.56 -8.19
N GLN A 141 -19.11 -10.89 -8.65
CA GLN A 141 -18.18 -11.75 -7.89
C GLN A 141 -17.48 -10.97 -6.78
N LEU A 142 -17.02 -9.75 -7.05
CA LEU A 142 -16.39 -8.88 -6.05
C LEU A 142 -17.37 -8.56 -4.89
N LEU A 143 -18.62 -8.24 -5.22
CA LEU A 143 -19.68 -7.88 -4.27
C LEU A 143 -20.28 -9.07 -3.51
N ARG A 144 -19.75 -10.30 -3.68
CA ARG A 144 -20.00 -11.41 -2.74
C ARG A 144 -19.30 -11.19 -1.39
N LYS A 145 -18.34 -10.27 -1.36
CA LYS A 145 -17.64 -9.81 -0.16
C LYS A 145 -18.17 -8.42 0.23
N PRO A 146 -18.03 -8.01 1.51
CA PRO A 146 -18.37 -6.66 1.94
C PRO A 146 -17.69 -5.61 1.06
N ASP A 147 -18.39 -4.51 0.79
CA ASP A 147 -17.90 -3.40 -0.05
C ASP A 147 -17.08 -2.36 0.75
N GLN A 148 -16.94 -2.59 2.06
CA GLN A 148 -16.04 -1.86 2.95
C GLN A 148 -14.77 -2.67 3.20
N LEU A 149 -13.62 -1.98 3.28
CA LEU A 149 -12.35 -2.62 3.58
C LEU A 149 -12.35 -3.09 5.04
N GLN A 150 -12.17 -4.40 5.25
CA GLN A 150 -12.12 -5.01 6.57
C GLN A 150 -10.68 -5.38 6.94
N LEU A 151 -10.19 -4.83 8.04
CA LEU A 151 -8.80 -4.93 8.47
C LEU A 151 -8.68 -5.65 9.82
N LEU A 152 -7.50 -6.21 10.07
CA LEU A 152 -7.11 -6.85 11.33
C LEU A 152 -5.76 -6.27 11.76
N PRO A 153 -5.74 -5.08 12.40
CA PRO A 153 -4.51 -4.38 12.72
C PRO A 153 -3.56 -5.18 13.61
N ASP A 154 -4.12 -6.04 14.47
CA ASP A 154 -3.37 -6.86 15.42
C ASP A 154 -2.78 -8.15 14.79
N GLU A 155 -3.13 -8.46 13.54
CA GLU A 155 -2.64 -9.66 12.84
C GLU A 155 -1.47 -9.29 11.92
N ARG A 156 -0.23 -9.44 12.42
CA ARG A 156 1.01 -9.15 11.67
C ARG A 156 1.48 -10.35 10.84
N ALA A 157 2.11 -10.06 9.71
CA ALA A 157 2.70 -11.04 8.79
C ALA A 157 4.05 -11.57 9.34
N PRO A 158 4.42 -12.83 9.02
CA PRO A 158 3.66 -13.80 8.23
C PRO A 158 2.47 -14.38 9.00
N VAL A 159 1.32 -14.47 8.33
CA VAL A 159 0.08 -14.98 8.93
C VAL A 159 -0.06 -16.49 8.72
N THR A 160 -0.51 -17.20 9.75
CA THR A 160 -0.77 -18.66 9.71
C THR A 160 -2.25 -19.01 9.59
N ARG A 161 -3.14 -18.01 9.73
CA ARG A 161 -4.58 -18.18 9.64
C ARG A 161 -4.99 -18.59 8.22
N LYS A 162 -5.70 -19.72 8.11
CA LYS A 162 -6.21 -20.23 6.82
C LYS A 162 -7.47 -19.49 6.36
N LEU A 163 -7.71 -19.51 5.05
CA LEU A 163 -8.93 -18.97 4.44
C LEU A 163 -10.16 -19.66 5.05
N GLY A 164 -11.12 -18.85 5.53
CA GLY A 164 -12.36 -19.34 6.17
C GLY A 164 -12.32 -19.40 7.69
N ASN A 165 -11.13 -19.39 8.31
CA ASN A 165 -11.01 -19.35 9.76
C ASN A 165 -11.35 -17.96 10.31
N LYS A 166 -12.09 -17.92 11.42
CA LYS A 166 -12.43 -16.68 12.12
C LYS A 166 -11.16 -16.04 12.71
N PRO A 167 -11.02 -14.71 12.62
CA PRO A 167 -9.92 -14.02 13.30
C PRO A 167 -10.09 -14.09 14.82
N LYS A 168 -8.97 -14.04 15.54
CA LYS A 168 -8.96 -13.95 17.01
C LYS A 168 -9.34 -12.54 17.49
N ALA A 169 -8.88 -11.53 16.77
CA ALA A 169 -9.17 -10.12 17.04
C ALA A 169 -10.40 -9.63 16.27
N ALA A 170 -10.98 -8.54 16.72
CA ALA A 170 -12.09 -7.89 16.05
C ALA A 170 -11.63 -7.26 14.72
N MET A 171 -12.45 -7.42 13.69
CA MET A 171 -12.21 -6.78 12.40
C MET A 171 -12.64 -5.31 12.46
N VAL A 172 -11.81 -4.43 11.91
CA VAL A 172 -12.10 -3.00 11.77
C VAL A 172 -12.65 -2.76 10.36
N SER A 173 -13.87 -2.24 10.25
CA SER A 173 -14.46 -1.84 8.97
C SER A 173 -14.14 -0.39 8.67
N MET A 174 -13.56 -0.13 7.50
CA MET A 174 -13.17 1.20 7.06
C MET A 174 -14.27 1.86 6.21
N ILE A 175 -14.84 2.93 6.73
CA ILE A 175 -15.93 3.69 6.12
C ILE A 175 -15.38 4.67 5.05
N GLY A 176 -14.13 5.11 5.17
CA GLY A 176 -13.54 6.04 4.21
C GLY A 176 -12.05 6.34 4.43
N VAL A 177 -11.53 7.23 3.60
CA VAL A 177 -10.11 7.60 3.57
C VAL A 177 -9.63 8.23 4.88
N THR A 178 -10.46 9.06 5.53
CA THR A 178 -10.10 9.73 6.79
C THR A 178 -9.89 8.73 7.93
N GLN A 179 -10.77 7.75 8.07
CA GLN A 179 -10.65 6.69 9.09
C GLN A 179 -9.41 5.82 8.82
N MET A 180 -9.15 5.50 7.55
CA MET A 180 -7.96 4.76 7.14
C MET A 180 -6.67 5.53 7.49
N GLY A 181 -6.63 6.82 7.19
CA GLY A 181 -5.50 7.69 7.52
C GLY A 181 -5.24 7.77 9.03
N ALA A 182 -6.31 7.90 9.83
CA ALA A 182 -6.19 7.93 11.29
C ALA A 182 -5.63 6.62 11.86
N LEU A 183 -6.09 5.46 11.37
CA LEU A 183 -5.54 4.17 11.78
C LEU A 183 -4.06 4.05 11.42
N VAL A 184 -3.69 4.40 10.17
CA VAL A 184 -2.30 4.32 9.72
C VAL A 184 -1.40 5.23 10.55
N ALA A 185 -1.84 6.46 10.86
CA ALA A 185 -1.09 7.37 11.71
C ALA A 185 -0.88 6.80 13.11
N GLN A 186 -1.92 6.23 13.73
CA GLN A 186 -1.83 5.58 15.03
C GLN A 186 -0.84 4.40 15.01
N MET A 187 -0.93 3.53 14.00
CA MET A 187 -0.05 2.37 13.85
C MET A 187 1.40 2.79 13.54
N ALA A 188 1.60 3.86 12.77
CA ALA A 188 2.91 4.41 12.47
C ALA A 188 3.59 4.95 13.74
N ALA A 189 2.88 5.76 14.53
CA ALA A 189 3.39 6.27 15.79
C ALA A 189 3.78 5.13 16.75
N ALA A 190 2.98 4.06 16.81
CA ALA A 190 3.30 2.88 17.60
C ALA A 190 4.57 2.16 17.08
N ALA A 191 4.72 2.01 15.77
CA ALA A 191 5.89 1.38 15.16
C ALA A 191 7.17 2.21 15.33
N GLU A 192 7.07 3.55 15.27
CA GLU A 192 8.20 4.45 15.52
C GLU A 192 8.65 4.39 16.98
N ALA A 193 7.70 4.35 17.92
CA ALA A 193 8.00 4.19 19.34
C ALA A 193 8.69 2.85 19.64
N GLU A 194 8.22 1.76 19.03
CA GLU A 194 8.83 0.43 19.14
C GLU A 194 10.26 0.42 18.58
N ARG A 195 10.49 1.04 17.41
CA ARG A 195 11.82 1.17 16.81
C ARG A 195 12.77 2.01 17.68
N ALA A 196 12.31 3.14 18.20
CA ALA A 196 13.11 4.00 19.08
C ALA A 196 13.47 3.30 20.40
N ALA A 197 12.58 2.48 20.95
CA ALA A 197 12.87 1.69 22.15
C ALA A 197 13.96 0.62 21.92
N LEU A 198 14.00 0.02 20.73
CA LEU A 198 15.05 -0.93 20.35
C LEU A 198 16.40 -0.24 20.14
N GLU A 199 16.42 0.94 19.50
CA GLU A 199 17.64 1.72 19.24
C GLU A 199 18.18 2.41 20.50
N GLY A 200 17.34 2.76 21.47
CA GLY A 200 17.75 3.36 22.75
C GLY A 200 18.29 2.38 23.80
N GLY A 201 18.29 1.07 23.51
CA GLY A 201 18.76 0.01 24.41
C GLY A 201 20.22 -0.43 24.22
N GLU A 202 20.92 0.06 23.20
CA GLU A 202 22.35 -0.22 22.98
C GLU A 202 23.22 0.88 23.61
N GLN A 203 23.66 0.64 24.86
CA GLN A 203 24.70 1.43 25.50
C GLN A 203 26.07 0.77 25.20
N PRO A 204 27.06 1.47 24.62
CA PRO A 204 28.35 0.87 24.36
C PRO A 204 29.10 0.71 25.69
N ASP A 205 29.16 -0.51 26.20
CA ASP A 205 30.03 -0.87 27.31
C ASP A 205 31.47 -1.00 26.76
N ALA A 206 32.14 0.14 26.61
CA ALA A 206 33.56 0.19 26.33
C ALA A 206 34.29 0.43 27.66
N PRO A 207 35.04 -0.55 28.21
CA PRO A 207 35.94 -0.27 29.32
C PRO A 207 37.10 0.62 28.82
N PRO A 208 37.51 1.66 29.56
CA PRO A 208 38.78 2.32 29.31
C PRO A 208 39.91 1.44 29.85
N ASP A 209 41.09 1.56 29.24
CA ASP A 209 42.37 0.96 29.61
C ASP A 209 42.63 -0.50 29.20
N ALA A 210 43.23 -0.64 28.01
CA ALA A 210 44.32 -1.59 27.82
C ALA A 210 45.53 -0.81 27.27
N LEU A 211 46.47 -0.51 28.17
CA LEU A 211 47.81 -0.02 27.86
C LEU A 211 48.45 -0.87 26.76
N MET A 212 48.91 -0.21 25.69
CA MET A 212 49.81 -0.83 24.73
C MET A 212 51.15 -1.17 25.40
N PRO A 213 51.73 -2.36 25.22
CA PRO A 213 53.13 -2.57 25.55
C PRO A 213 54.02 -1.87 24.51
N GLU A 214 55.08 -1.21 25.02
CA GLU A 214 56.11 -0.52 24.25
C GLU A 214 56.74 -1.42 23.18
N ALA A 215 57.04 -0.82 22.01
CA ALA A 215 57.82 -1.45 20.97
C ALA A 215 59.26 -1.72 21.44
N PRO A 216 59.88 -2.86 21.09
CA PRO A 216 61.27 -3.10 21.43
C PRO A 216 62.20 -2.19 20.61
N PRO A 217 63.39 -1.86 21.15
CA PRO A 217 64.34 -0.98 20.48
C PRO A 217 64.92 -1.64 19.22
N VAL A 218 65.19 -0.80 18.22
CA VAL A 218 65.91 -1.13 17.00
C VAL A 218 67.40 -1.17 17.34
N ASP A 219 68.03 -2.33 17.24
CA ASP A 219 69.49 -2.45 17.27
C ASP A 219 70.02 -2.13 15.86
N ASP A 220 70.88 -1.11 15.80
CA ASP A 220 71.83 -0.85 14.72
C ASP A 220 73.04 -1.81 14.84
N ASP A 221 73.78 -1.98 13.72
CA ASP A 221 75.10 -2.64 13.53
C ASP A 221 75.12 -4.14 13.11
N GLU A 222 75.19 -4.40 11.79
CA GLU A 222 76.40 -4.69 10.98
C GLU A 222 76.06 -5.10 9.53
#